data_AF-A0A812KCB4-F1
#
_entry.id   AF-A0A812KCB4-F1
#
_cell.length_a   1.000
_cell.length_b   1.000
_cell.length_c   1.000
_cell.angle_alpha   90.00
_cell.angle_beta   90.00
_cell.angle_gamma   90.00
#
_symmetry.space_group_name_H-M   'P 1'
#
loop_
_entity.id
_entity.type
_entity.pdbx_description
1 polymer ?
#
loop_
_entity_poly.entity_id
_entity_poly.type
_entity_poly.pdbx_seq_one_letter_code
_entity_poly.pdbx_strand_id
1 'polypeptide(L)'
;ASSMQEVFALWGKVPPCAVAPLNADVDLILMYSMHFETNPAALAAATELENGFANGTYAWAQCFRSLTIHQANLTSYEDIYDARGYEVRRDWVNGPNLVFRAVLKNFMDGTFGNYSHFYYMEFDAVPVREMWMDQFVTEALFYPEAAIRGSHFRGDTWDTFLTSMPVELLYHINGNAIYNVRHPWLQFLATKLDE
;
A
#
# COMPACT_ATOMS: atom_id res chain seq x y z
N ALA A 1 -1.81 -13.61 -9.08
CA ALA A 1 -2.13 -12.22 -8.69
C ALA A 1 -3.50 -11.90 -9.26
N SER A 2 -4.41 -11.38 -8.44
CA SER A 2 -5.67 -10.83 -8.93
C SER A 2 -5.41 -9.55 -9.72
N SER A 3 -6.17 -9.34 -10.78
CA SER A 3 -6.11 -8.08 -11.52
C SER A 3 -6.60 -6.90 -10.66
N MET A 4 -6.16 -5.68 -10.97
CA MET A 4 -6.65 -4.47 -10.29
C MET A 4 -8.19 -4.36 -10.35
N GLN A 5 -8.79 -4.77 -11.47
CA GLN A 5 -10.25 -4.81 -11.62
C GLN A 5 -10.90 -5.79 -10.65
N GLU A 6 -10.31 -6.96 -10.40
CA GLU A 6 -10.82 -7.92 -9.41
C GLU A 6 -10.80 -7.36 -7.99
N VAL A 7 -9.73 -6.64 -7.63
CA VAL A 7 -9.60 -6.01 -6.31
C VAL A 7 -10.70 -4.96 -6.10
N PHE A 8 -10.92 -4.06 -7.06
CA PHE A 8 -11.98 -3.05 -6.93
C PHE A 8 -13.39 -3.63 -7.05
N ALA A 9 -13.58 -4.71 -7.81
CA ALA A 9 -14.85 -5.44 -7.82
C ALA A 9 -15.16 -6.03 -6.44
N LEU A 10 -14.14 -6.48 -5.70
CA LEU A 10 -14.30 -6.95 -4.33
C LEU A 10 -14.67 -5.81 -3.38
N TRP A 11 -14.11 -4.61 -3.55
CA TRP A 11 -14.48 -3.46 -2.71
C TRP A 11 -15.95 -3.05 -2.90
N GLY A 12 -16.56 -3.37 -4.05
CA GLY A 12 -18.01 -3.25 -4.23
C GLY A 12 -18.84 -4.26 -3.41
N LYS A 13 -18.25 -5.40 -3.03
CA LYS A 13 -18.88 -6.43 -2.18
C LYS A 13 -18.53 -6.27 -0.70
N VAL A 14 -17.36 -5.69 -0.42
CA VAL A 14 -16.80 -5.49 0.92
C VAL A 14 -16.39 -4.01 1.03
N PRO A 15 -17.36 -3.11 1.22
CA PRO A 15 -17.13 -1.67 1.13
C PRO A 15 -16.10 -1.14 2.15
N PRO A 16 -15.27 -0.13 1.76
CA PRO A 16 -14.27 0.47 2.64
C PRO A 16 -14.86 1.16 3.87
N CYS A 17 -15.95 1.89 3.70
CA CYS A 17 -16.59 2.72 4.72
C CYS A 17 -18.09 2.46 4.85
N ALA A 18 -18.66 2.89 5.96
CA ALA A 18 -20.09 3.12 6.10
C ALA A 18 -20.55 4.35 5.29
N VAL A 19 -21.86 4.44 5.02
CA VAL A 19 -22.47 5.57 4.28
C VAL A 19 -22.29 6.93 4.99
N ALA A 20 -22.00 6.92 6.29
CA ALA A 20 -21.64 8.11 7.06
C ALA A 20 -20.12 8.10 7.33
N PRO A 21 -19.35 9.05 6.79
CA PRO A 21 -17.91 9.08 6.99
C PRO A 21 -17.57 9.36 8.46
N LEU A 22 -16.51 8.73 8.96
CA LEU A 22 -15.79 9.23 10.13
C LEU A 22 -15.32 10.66 9.86
N ASN A 23 -15.10 11.46 10.92
CA ASN A 23 -14.58 12.83 10.84
C ASN A 23 -13.09 12.86 10.35
N ALA A 24 -12.80 12.28 9.19
CA ALA A 24 -11.49 12.23 8.57
C ALA A 24 -11.62 12.29 7.04
N ASP A 25 -10.77 13.08 6.42
CA ASP A 25 -10.61 13.08 4.97
C ASP A 25 -9.67 11.94 4.58
N VAL A 26 -10.13 11.03 3.72
CA VAL A 26 -9.32 9.93 3.18
C VAL A 26 -9.24 10.07 1.67
N ASP A 27 -8.01 10.04 1.14
CA ASP A 27 -7.75 9.99 -0.30
C ASP A 27 -7.21 8.61 -0.68
N LEU A 28 -7.51 8.16 -1.91
CA LEU A 28 -6.96 6.94 -2.48
C LEU A 28 -5.77 7.28 -3.36
N ILE A 29 -4.60 6.76 -3.04
CA ILE A 29 -3.38 6.93 -3.83
C ILE A 29 -2.99 5.56 -4.37
N LEU A 30 -2.93 5.41 -5.68
CA LEU A 30 -2.45 4.21 -6.34
C LEU A 30 -1.03 4.41 -6.86
N MET A 31 -0.17 3.42 -6.65
CA MET A 31 1.21 3.46 -7.08
C MET A 31 1.48 2.31 -8.05
N TYR A 32 1.74 2.64 -9.30
CA TYR A 32 2.21 1.69 -10.31
C TYR A 32 3.73 1.55 -10.24
N SER A 33 4.27 0.34 -10.30
CA SER A 33 5.71 0.10 -10.13
C SER A 33 6.53 0.68 -11.29
N MET A 34 6.09 0.49 -12.53
CA MET A 34 6.83 0.86 -13.73
C MET A 34 6.37 2.20 -14.33
N HIS A 35 6.96 2.59 -15.46
CA HIS A 35 6.51 3.74 -16.25
C HIS A 35 5.27 3.39 -17.10
N PHE A 36 4.26 4.24 -17.15
CA PHE A 36 3.07 4.01 -17.96
C PHE A 36 3.36 3.98 -19.47
N GLU A 37 4.33 4.76 -19.94
CA GLU A 37 4.73 4.76 -21.37
C GLU A 37 5.24 3.39 -21.85
N THR A 38 5.79 2.57 -20.96
CA THR A 38 6.26 1.23 -21.31
C THR A 38 5.17 0.17 -21.21
N ASN A 39 3.99 0.52 -20.69
CA ASN A 39 2.85 -0.37 -20.56
C ASN A 39 1.51 0.34 -20.88
N PRO A 40 1.14 0.44 -22.18
CA PRO A 40 -0.11 1.08 -22.60
C PRO A 40 -1.37 0.47 -21.98
N ALA A 41 -1.35 -0.83 -21.65
CA ALA A 41 -2.48 -1.49 -20.99
C ALA A 41 -2.67 -1.00 -19.55
N ALA A 42 -1.57 -0.80 -18.81
CA ALA A 42 -1.62 -0.20 -17.47
C ALA A 42 -2.14 1.24 -17.52
N LEU A 43 -1.69 2.04 -18.50
CA LEU A 43 -2.18 3.40 -18.69
C LEU A 43 -3.67 3.45 -19.00
N ALA A 44 -4.15 2.55 -19.87
CA ALA A 44 -5.57 2.44 -20.20
C ALA A 44 -6.40 2.07 -18.95
N ALA A 45 -5.93 1.10 -18.15
CA ALA A 45 -6.60 0.69 -16.93
C ALA A 45 -6.64 1.80 -15.87
N ALA A 46 -5.55 2.56 -15.71
CA ALA A 46 -5.50 3.72 -14.83
C ALA A 46 -6.50 4.81 -15.29
N THR A 47 -6.52 5.11 -16.58
CA THR A 47 -7.43 6.11 -17.18
C THR A 47 -8.90 5.70 -17.02
N GLU A 48 -9.22 4.42 -17.22
CA GLU A 48 -10.57 3.89 -17.02
C GLU A 48 -11.01 4.05 -15.56
N LEU A 49 -10.11 3.72 -14.62
CA LEU A 49 -10.39 3.83 -13.19
C LEU A 49 -10.61 5.28 -12.75
N GLU A 50 -9.78 6.22 -13.18
CA GLU A 50 -9.93 7.65 -12.86
C GLU A 50 -11.27 8.18 -13.40
N ASN A 51 -11.62 7.84 -14.65
CA ASN A 51 -12.90 8.23 -15.24
C ASN A 51 -14.08 7.59 -14.48
N GLY A 52 -13.97 6.32 -14.09
CA GLY A 52 -15.00 5.62 -13.32
C GLY A 52 -15.17 6.21 -11.91
N PHE A 53 -14.08 6.62 -11.27
CA PHE A 53 -14.10 7.31 -9.98
C PHE A 53 -14.78 8.69 -10.11
N ALA A 54 -14.35 9.51 -11.07
CA ALA A 54 -14.89 10.85 -11.29
C ALA A 54 -16.39 10.84 -11.66
N ASN A 55 -16.84 9.84 -12.40
CA ASN A 55 -18.24 9.69 -12.79
C ASN A 55 -19.12 9.03 -11.71
N GLY A 56 -18.55 8.61 -10.58
CA GLY A 56 -19.29 7.90 -9.52
C GLY A 56 -19.77 6.51 -9.94
N THR A 57 -19.09 5.88 -10.91
CA THR A 57 -19.42 4.52 -11.39
C THR A 57 -19.26 3.48 -10.28
N TYR A 58 -18.31 3.69 -9.37
CA TYR A 58 -18.00 2.76 -8.29
C TYR A 58 -18.65 3.18 -6.98
N ALA A 59 -19.46 2.32 -6.39
CA ALA A 59 -20.11 2.59 -5.10
C ALA A 59 -19.08 2.86 -3.97
N TRP A 60 -17.91 2.23 -4.02
CA TRP A 60 -16.84 2.47 -3.04
C TRP A 60 -16.16 3.84 -3.20
N ALA A 61 -16.30 4.52 -4.35
CA ALA A 61 -15.62 5.80 -4.60
C ALA A 61 -16.08 6.88 -3.63
N GLN A 62 -17.33 6.81 -3.12
CA GLN A 62 -17.85 7.74 -2.12
C GLN A 62 -17.08 7.71 -0.79
N CYS A 63 -16.30 6.66 -0.53
CA CYS A 63 -15.46 6.54 0.67
C CYS A 63 -14.20 7.41 0.60
N PHE A 64 -13.84 7.90 -0.59
CA PHE A 64 -12.61 8.65 -0.80
C PHE A 64 -12.95 10.06 -1.30
N ARG A 65 -12.24 11.06 -0.78
CA ARG A 65 -12.35 12.45 -1.23
C ARG A 65 -11.76 12.63 -2.63
N SER A 66 -10.66 11.96 -2.92
CA SER A 66 -10.01 11.97 -4.23
C SER A 66 -9.31 10.64 -4.53
N LEU A 67 -9.04 10.43 -5.82
CA LEU A 67 -8.19 9.36 -6.33
C LEU A 67 -7.04 10.01 -7.10
N THR A 68 -5.80 9.64 -6.77
CA THR A 68 -4.63 9.98 -7.58
C THR A 68 -3.84 8.73 -7.93
N ILE A 69 -3.26 8.71 -9.12
CA ILE A 69 -2.44 7.61 -9.62
C ILE A 69 -1.03 8.12 -9.90
N HIS A 70 -0.05 7.47 -9.31
CA HIS A 70 1.36 7.77 -9.43
C HIS A 70 2.13 6.56 -9.96
N GLN A 71 3.37 6.79 -10.38
CA GLN A 71 4.29 5.75 -10.85
C GLN A 71 5.62 5.84 -10.12
N ALA A 72 6.19 4.70 -9.74
CA ALA A 72 7.50 4.58 -9.10
C ALA A 72 8.66 4.65 -10.12
N ASN A 73 8.36 4.53 -11.41
CA ASN A 73 9.30 4.60 -12.52
C ASN A 73 10.42 3.54 -12.46
N LEU A 74 10.14 2.37 -11.91
CA LEU A 74 11.09 1.27 -11.88
C LEU A 74 11.32 0.72 -13.29
N THR A 75 12.58 0.40 -13.59
CA THR A 75 12.94 -0.39 -14.77
C THR A 75 12.58 -1.85 -14.57
N SER A 76 12.57 -2.65 -15.65
CA SER A 76 12.38 -4.11 -15.55
C SER A 76 13.47 -4.83 -14.75
N TYR A 77 14.63 -4.20 -14.58
CA TYR A 77 15.73 -4.73 -13.75
C TYR A 77 15.56 -4.39 -12.27
N GLU A 78 14.76 -3.38 -11.95
CA GLU A 78 14.47 -2.96 -10.58
C GLU A 78 13.19 -3.61 -10.07
N ASP A 79 12.18 -3.72 -10.93
CA ASP A 79 10.86 -4.29 -10.63
C ASP A 79 10.90 -5.83 -10.60
N ILE A 80 11.73 -6.35 -9.69
CA ILE A 80 11.89 -7.77 -9.44
C ILE A 80 11.00 -8.16 -8.27
N TYR A 81 10.10 -9.11 -8.53
CA TYR A 81 9.43 -9.87 -7.49
C TYR A 81 9.43 -11.36 -7.85
N ASP A 82 10.17 -12.16 -7.10
CA ASP A 82 10.25 -13.60 -7.26
C ASP A 82 9.98 -14.28 -5.92
N ALA A 83 8.70 -14.57 -5.64
CA ALA A 83 8.26 -15.16 -4.39
C ALA A 83 8.93 -16.51 -4.06
N ARG A 84 9.57 -17.19 -5.03
CA ARG A 84 10.31 -18.45 -4.82
C ARG A 84 11.83 -18.26 -4.85
N GLY A 85 12.29 -17.04 -5.11
CA GLY A 85 13.68 -16.71 -5.32
C GLY A 85 14.49 -16.51 -4.03
N TYR A 86 13.86 -16.43 -2.86
CA TYR A 86 14.54 -16.09 -1.61
C TYR A 86 15.74 -17.01 -1.26
N GLU A 87 15.73 -18.29 -1.69
CA GLU A 87 16.86 -19.22 -1.50
C GLU A 87 18.05 -18.95 -2.42
N VAL A 88 17.79 -18.35 -3.59
CA VAL A 88 18.74 -18.31 -4.71
C VAL A 88 19.24 -16.89 -4.97
N ARG A 89 18.41 -15.87 -4.73
CA ARG A 89 18.69 -14.48 -5.06
C ARG A 89 18.30 -13.56 -3.90
N ARG A 90 19.23 -12.71 -3.47
CA ARG A 90 18.99 -11.77 -2.34
C ARG A 90 18.06 -10.61 -2.69
N ASP A 91 17.94 -10.30 -3.98
CA ASP A 91 17.16 -9.20 -4.55
C ASP A 91 15.73 -9.63 -4.95
N TRP A 92 15.24 -10.78 -4.47
CA TRP A 92 13.95 -11.35 -4.88
C TRP A 92 12.72 -10.46 -4.57
N VAL A 93 12.84 -9.49 -3.66
CA VAL A 93 11.81 -8.48 -3.29
C VAL A 93 12.20 -7.06 -3.67
N ASN A 94 13.13 -6.87 -4.61
CA ASN A 94 13.65 -5.53 -4.89
C ASN A 94 12.56 -4.56 -5.39
N GLY A 95 11.66 -5.00 -6.26
CA GLY A 95 10.56 -4.18 -6.80
C GLY A 95 9.65 -3.62 -5.69
N PRO A 96 8.99 -4.47 -4.88
CA PRO A 96 8.16 -4.03 -3.77
C PRO A 96 8.89 -3.10 -2.79
N ASN A 97 10.16 -3.39 -2.47
CA ASN A 97 10.96 -2.55 -1.59
C ASN A 97 11.19 -1.14 -2.18
N LEU A 98 11.50 -1.05 -3.48
CA LEU A 98 11.70 0.23 -4.16
C LEU A 98 10.38 1.02 -4.28
N VAL A 99 9.26 0.35 -4.54
CA VAL A 99 7.94 0.98 -4.52
C VAL A 99 7.62 1.55 -3.13
N PHE A 100 7.83 0.78 -2.06
CA PHE A 100 7.62 1.25 -0.70
C PHE A 100 8.50 2.46 -0.37
N ARG A 101 9.79 2.44 -0.76
CA ARG A 101 10.69 3.59 -0.60
C ARG A 101 10.17 4.83 -1.34
N ALA A 102 9.72 4.67 -2.58
CA ALA A 102 9.13 5.76 -3.35
C ALA A 102 7.88 6.32 -2.65
N VAL A 103 6.97 5.46 -2.18
CA VAL A 103 5.76 5.89 -1.44
C VAL A 103 6.13 6.66 -0.18
N LEU A 104 7.02 6.11 0.66
CA LEU A 104 7.43 6.76 1.90
C LEU A 104 8.06 8.13 1.63
N LYS A 105 8.94 8.23 0.63
CA LYS A 105 9.58 9.48 0.24
C LYS A 105 8.56 10.55 -0.17
N ASN A 106 7.60 10.20 -1.03
CA ASN A 106 6.57 11.13 -1.50
C ASN A 106 5.63 11.63 -0.38
N PHE A 107 5.44 10.86 0.68
CA PHE A 107 4.75 11.33 1.89
C PHE A 107 5.63 12.28 2.72
N MET A 108 6.92 11.99 2.83
CA MET A 108 7.84 12.76 3.68
C MET A 108 8.24 14.09 3.07
N ASP A 109 8.38 14.17 1.75
CA ASP A 109 8.66 15.43 1.03
C ASP A 109 7.40 16.25 0.71
N GLY A 110 6.22 15.70 1.00
CA GLY A 110 4.93 16.35 0.79
C GLY A 110 4.43 16.33 -0.64
N THR A 111 5.06 15.57 -1.55
CA THR A 111 4.63 15.40 -2.95
C THR A 111 3.21 14.87 -3.07
N PHE A 112 2.81 13.94 -2.21
CA PHE A 112 1.41 13.47 -2.15
C PHE A 112 0.47 14.47 -1.46
N GLY A 113 1.00 15.41 -0.69
CA GLY A 113 0.25 16.36 0.12
C GLY A 113 0.53 16.22 1.61
N ASN A 114 -0.17 17.01 2.42
CA ASN A 114 0.01 17.05 3.87
C ASN A 114 -0.90 16.04 4.58
N TYR A 115 -0.40 14.81 4.74
CA TYR A 115 -1.10 13.75 5.48
C TYR A 115 -0.55 13.60 6.89
N SER A 116 -1.41 13.18 7.82
CA SER A 116 -0.97 12.75 9.16
C SER A 116 -0.56 11.29 9.16
N HIS A 117 -1.31 10.46 8.43
CA HIS A 117 -1.14 9.02 8.35
C HIS A 117 -1.39 8.54 6.93
N PHE A 118 -0.83 7.38 6.58
CA PHE A 118 -1.27 6.59 5.44
C PHE A 118 -1.38 5.13 5.85
N TYR A 119 -2.29 4.38 5.24
CA TYR A 119 -2.27 2.93 5.28
C TYR A 119 -1.64 2.42 3.99
N TYR A 120 -0.57 1.64 4.10
CA TYR A 120 0.01 0.97 2.93
C TYR A 120 -0.79 -0.30 2.68
N MET A 121 -1.28 -0.48 1.45
CA MET A 121 -2.04 -1.66 1.06
C MET A 121 -1.38 -2.27 -0.18
N GLU A 122 -0.78 -3.44 -0.01
CA GLU A 122 -0.23 -4.22 -1.10
C GLU A 122 -1.36 -4.74 -2.00
N PHE A 123 -1.05 -4.99 -3.28
CA PHE A 123 -2.06 -5.36 -4.27
C PHE A 123 -2.73 -6.72 -4.00
N ASP A 124 -2.08 -7.57 -3.21
CA ASP A 124 -2.57 -8.88 -2.78
C ASP A 124 -3.27 -8.85 -1.42
N ALA A 125 -3.42 -7.67 -0.80
CA ALA A 125 -4.24 -7.48 0.38
C ALA A 125 -5.73 -7.46 -0.01
N VAL A 126 -6.50 -8.35 0.61
CA VAL A 126 -7.91 -8.57 0.28
C VAL A 126 -8.77 -8.26 1.50
N PRO A 127 -9.70 -7.28 1.45
CA PRO A 127 -10.59 -7.02 2.58
C PRO A 127 -11.55 -8.19 2.78
N VAL A 128 -11.68 -8.63 4.05
CA VAL A 128 -12.56 -9.74 4.45
C VAL A 128 -13.76 -9.29 5.28
N ARG A 129 -13.84 -8.00 5.62
CA ARG A 129 -14.93 -7.38 6.39
C ARG A 129 -15.17 -5.97 5.86
N GLU A 130 -16.43 -5.57 5.84
CA GLU A 130 -16.86 -4.20 5.51
C GLU A 130 -16.31 -3.21 6.54
N MET A 131 -16.32 -1.92 6.20
CA MET A 131 -15.86 -0.82 7.07
C MET A 131 -14.38 -0.96 7.49
N TRP A 132 -13.58 -1.62 6.68
CA TRP A 132 -12.16 -1.84 6.96
C TRP A 132 -11.37 -0.53 7.00
N MET A 133 -11.74 0.45 6.18
CA MET A 133 -11.10 1.77 6.18
C MET A 133 -11.50 2.55 7.43
N ASP A 134 -12.76 2.44 7.87
CA ASP A 134 -13.22 3.09 9.10
C ASP A 134 -12.46 2.57 10.33
N GLN A 135 -12.15 1.27 10.34
CA GLN A 135 -11.28 0.68 11.36
C GLN A 135 -9.87 1.30 11.32
N PHE A 136 -9.27 1.48 10.14
CA PHE A 136 -7.94 2.09 10.04
C PHE A 136 -7.93 3.54 10.49
N VAL A 137 -8.93 4.33 10.09
CA VAL A 137 -9.09 5.72 10.56
C VAL A 137 -9.24 5.75 12.08
N THR A 138 -10.08 4.88 12.65
CA THR A 138 -10.27 4.78 14.10
C THR A 138 -8.97 4.45 14.81
N GLU A 139 -8.19 3.50 14.29
CA GLU A 139 -6.91 3.12 14.89
C GLU A 139 -5.86 4.24 14.81
N ALA A 140 -5.79 4.96 13.69
CA ALA A 140 -4.90 6.11 13.53
C ALA A 140 -5.25 7.23 14.52
N LEU A 141 -6.54 7.51 14.71
CA LEU A 141 -7.01 8.57 15.62
C LEU A 141 -6.89 8.17 17.10
N PHE A 142 -7.11 6.89 17.43
CA PHE A 142 -7.08 6.42 18.82
C PHE A 142 -5.67 6.12 19.33
N TYR A 143 -4.74 5.80 18.44
CA TYR A 143 -3.34 5.51 18.77
C TYR A 143 -2.35 6.41 18.02
N PRO A 144 -2.43 7.74 18.21
CA PRO A 144 -1.67 8.70 17.40
C PRO A 144 -0.16 8.66 17.67
N GLU A 145 0.29 8.06 18.78
CA GLU A 145 1.71 8.01 19.14
C GLU A 145 2.47 6.84 18.50
N ALA A 146 1.78 5.91 17.83
CA ALA A 146 2.45 4.80 17.16
C ALA A 146 3.08 5.27 15.85
N ALA A 147 4.38 5.03 15.66
CA ALA A 147 5.06 5.31 14.40
C ALA A 147 4.52 4.45 13.24
N ILE A 148 4.35 3.15 13.52
CA ILE A 148 3.76 2.16 12.63
C ILE A 148 2.81 1.31 13.47
N ARG A 149 1.62 1.04 12.92
CA ARG A 149 0.62 0.18 13.53
C ARG A 149 0.11 -0.81 12.51
N GLY A 150 0.37 -2.09 12.75
CA GLY A 150 -0.04 -3.17 11.88
C GLY A 150 -0.05 -4.50 12.62
N SER A 151 -0.37 -5.56 11.90
CA SER A 151 -0.31 -6.91 12.45
C SER A 151 1.13 -7.45 12.42
N HIS A 152 1.41 -8.39 13.32
CA HIS A 152 2.65 -9.17 13.25
C HIS A 152 2.61 -10.04 11.98
N PHE A 153 3.67 -10.00 11.17
CA PHE A 153 3.81 -10.89 10.05
C PHE A 153 3.76 -12.34 10.54
N ARG A 154 2.88 -13.16 9.98
CA ARG A 154 2.77 -14.57 10.38
C ARG A 154 3.41 -15.54 9.37
N GLY A 155 3.84 -15.03 8.21
CA GLY A 155 4.49 -15.78 7.14
C GLY A 155 3.80 -17.07 6.71
N ASP A 156 4.39 -17.74 5.75
CA ASP A 156 4.06 -19.14 5.49
C ASP A 156 4.76 -19.99 6.55
N THR A 157 4.07 -20.26 7.65
CA THR A 157 4.51 -21.19 8.72
C THR A 157 4.80 -22.63 8.25
N TRP A 158 4.59 -22.90 6.96
CA TRP A 158 4.70 -24.19 6.28
C TRP A 158 6.01 -24.26 5.48
N ASP A 159 6.82 -23.20 5.53
CA ASP A 159 7.98 -23.08 4.68
C ASP A 159 9.21 -23.79 5.26
N THR A 160 9.89 -24.55 4.41
CA THR A 160 10.95 -25.48 4.80
C THR A 160 12.22 -24.78 5.32
N PHE A 161 12.32 -23.48 5.11
CA PHE A 161 13.48 -22.67 5.46
C PHE A 161 13.19 -21.68 6.60
N LEU A 162 12.02 -21.74 7.25
CA LEU A 162 11.66 -20.88 8.39
C LEU A 162 12.77 -20.85 9.46
N THR A 163 13.41 -21.99 9.72
CA THR A 163 14.51 -22.13 10.69
C THR A 163 15.83 -21.49 10.25
N SER A 164 15.97 -21.13 8.97
CA SER A 164 17.15 -20.50 8.38
C SER A 164 16.98 -18.99 8.17
N MET A 165 15.77 -18.46 8.34
CA MET A 165 15.53 -17.02 8.21
C MET A 165 16.06 -16.26 9.45
N PRO A 166 16.65 -15.07 9.24
CA PRO A 166 16.92 -14.13 10.33
C PRO A 166 15.67 -13.85 11.16
N VAL A 167 15.84 -13.71 12.47
CA VAL A 167 14.74 -13.49 13.43
C VAL A 167 13.94 -12.24 13.08
N GLU A 168 14.60 -11.23 12.51
CA GLU A 168 13.98 -9.98 12.10
C GLU A 168 12.98 -10.19 10.95
N LEU A 169 13.24 -11.14 10.04
CA LEU A 169 12.29 -11.50 8.99
C LEU A 169 11.15 -12.37 9.51
N LEU A 170 11.33 -13.05 10.64
CA LEU A 170 10.28 -13.86 11.27
C LEU A 170 9.35 -13.03 12.17
N TYR A 171 9.88 -11.97 12.79
CA TYR A 171 9.19 -11.17 13.79
C TYR A 171 9.08 -9.68 13.42
N HIS A 172 8.62 -9.39 12.22
CA HIS A 172 8.38 -8.02 11.75
C HIS A 172 6.89 -7.68 11.70
N ILE A 173 6.60 -6.38 11.60
CA ILE A 173 5.26 -5.87 11.30
C ILE A 173 5.00 -6.09 9.81
N ASN A 174 3.83 -6.61 9.45
CA ASN A 174 3.41 -6.75 8.06
C ASN A 174 3.36 -5.36 7.37
N GLY A 175 3.79 -5.28 6.12
CA GLY A 175 3.81 -4.01 5.36
C GLY A 175 2.43 -3.37 5.21
N ASN A 176 1.35 -4.16 5.25
CA ASN A 176 -0.02 -3.69 5.30
C ASN A 176 -0.35 -3.09 6.69
N ALA A 177 0.07 -1.85 6.88
CA ALA A 177 0.06 -1.15 8.15
C ALA A 177 -0.27 0.33 7.99
N ILE A 178 -0.64 0.95 9.11
CA ILE A 178 -0.81 2.40 9.26
C ILE A 178 0.55 2.99 9.63
N TYR A 179 0.95 4.05 8.94
CA TYR A 179 2.20 4.76 9.13
C TYR A 179 1.89 6.21 9.53
N ASN A 180 2.45 6.68 10.65
CA ASN A 180 2.31 8.06 11.10
C ASN A 180 3.45 8.92 10.54
N VAL A 181 3.14 9.71 9.50
CA VAL A 181 4.09 10.57 8.77
C VAL A 181 4.72 11.64 9.68
N ARG A 182 4.03 12.02 10.75
CA ARG A 182 4.49 13.04 11.70
C ARG A 182 5.35 12.47 12.82
N HIS A 183 5.45 11.14 12.95
CA HIS A 183 6.20 10.53 14.03
C HIS A 183 7.72 10.68 13.78
N PRO A 184 8.51 11.19 14.75
CA PRO A 184 9.95 11.45 14.55
C PRO A 184 10.75 10.22 14.12
N TRP A 185 10.42 9.04 14.64
CA TRP A 185 11.08 7.80 14.22
C TRP A 185 10.83 7.44 12.76
N LEU A 186 9.61 7.68 12.23
CA LEU A 186 9.32 7.37 10.83
C LEU A 186 10.03 8.35 9.89
N GLN A 187 10.09 9.63 10.29
CA GLN A 187 10.89 10.64 9.59
C GLN A 187 12.37 10.28 9.58
N PHE A 188 12.93 9.86 10.72
CA PHE A 188 14.29 9.34 10.79
C PHE A 188 14.49 8.13 9.87
N LEU A 189 13.59 7.15 9.91
CA LEU A 189 13.66 5.98 9.03
C LEU A 189 13.70 6.37 7.55
N ALA A 190 12.88 7.33 7.13
CA ALA A 190 12.88 7.81 5.75
C ALA A 190 14.25 8.36 5.33
N THR A 191 14.93 9.11 6.21
CA THR A 191 16.30 9.60 5.91
C THR A 191 17.34 8.48 5.78
N LYS A 192 17.08 7.30 6.33
CA LYS A 192 17.96 6.13 6.27
C LYS A 192 17.69 5.21 5.09
N LEU A 193 16.56 5.39 4.41
CA LEU A 193 16.21 4.61 3.23
C LEU A 193 16.66 5.29 1.92
N ASP A 194 17.05 6.56 1.98
CA ASP A 194 17.67 7.34 0.91
C ASP A 194 19.22 7.18 0.86
N GLU A 195 19.83 6.55 1.87
CA GLU A 195 21.28 6.18 1.93
C GLU A 195 21.56 4.86 1.20
#